data_AF-A0A5B1AXN5-F1
#
_entry.id   AF-A0A5B1AXN5-F1
#
_cell.length_a   1.000
_cell.length_b   1.000
_cell.length_c   1.000
_cell.angle_alpha   90.00
_cell.angle_beta   90.00
_cell.angle_gamma   90.00
#
_symmetry.space_group_name_H-M   'P 1'
#
loop_
_entity.id
_entity.type
_entity.pdbx_description
1 polymer ?
#
loop_
_entity_poly.entity_id
_entity_poly.type
_entity_poly.pdbx_seq_one_letter_code
_entity_poly.pdbx_strand_id
1 'polypeptide(L)'
;MLSLPDAALLVSARGRLMQACAPGAMLAVQASERDIMALLADYPDTAIAAINGPTSVVVAGPVDQIERLRDHCGQRARKTTPLTVSHAFHSPAMDPALPEFEAIAAGLTFHRPALPIVSNLTGQLATAEHLTSAQYWTQQLRQPVRFGESVAGLLTQGEHTFVELSPQPVLAPAISEALGNAAGCS
;
A
#
# COMPACT_ATOMS: atom_id res chain seq x y z
N MET A 1 3.94 1.65 -18.81
CA MET A 1 5.38 1.59 -18.53
C MET A 1 6.06 2.85 -18.98
N LEU A 2 7.02 3.29 -18.20
CA LEU A 2 7.67 4.59 -18.38
C LEU A 2 9.09 4.38 -18.91
N SER A 3 9.61 5.38 -19.61
CA SER A 3 11.05 5.49 -19.82
C SER A 3 11.75 5.68 -18.46
N LEU A 4 13.06 5.42 -18.38
CA LEU A 4 13.79 5.67 -17.14
C LEU A 4 13.70 7.15 -16.69
N PRO A 5 13.86 8.16 -17.57
CA PRO A 5 13.66 9.55 -17.20
C PRO A 5 12.25 9.85 -16.67
N ASP A 6 11.21 9.33 -17.31
CA ASP A 6 9.83 9.56 -16.86
C ASP A 6 9.53 8.85 -15.53
N ALA A 7 10.06 7.65 -15.34
CA ALA A 7 9.97 6.92 -14.08
C ALA A 7 10.67 7.67 -12.94
N ALA A 8 11.87 8.19 -13.20
CA ALA A 8 12.63 9.01 -12.26
C ALA A 8 11.89 10.31 -11.92
N LEU A 9 11.27 10.95 -12.92
CA LEU A 9 10.45 12.14 -12.70
C LEU A 9 9.23 11.84 -11.82
N LEU A 10 8.49 10.77 -12.13
CA LEU A 10 7.29 10.39 -11.39
C LEU A 10 7.61 10.07 -9.92
N VAL A 11 8.63 9.25 -9.66
CA VAL A 11 9.01 8.87 -8.29
C VAL A 11 9.58 10.04 -7.51
N SER A 12 10.34 10.93 -8.15
CA SER A 12 10.89 12.12 -7.51
C SER A 12 9.79 13.14 -7.18
N ALA A 13 8.85 13.35 -8.10
CA ALA A 13 7.66 14.16 -7.85
C ALA A 13 6.82 13.59 -6.71
N ARG A 14 6.56 12.29 -6.72
CA ARG A 14 5.86 11.57 -5.64
C ARG A 14 6.52 11.84 -4.29
N GLY A 15 7.82 11.60 -4.17
CA GLY A 15 8.57 11.79 -2.92
C GLY A 15 8.49 13.23 -2.43
N ARG A 16 8.74 14.21 -3.31
CA ARG A 16 8.64 15.64 -2.98
C ARG A 16 7.26 16.04 -2.48
N LEU A 17 6.21 15.62 -3.19
CA LEU A 17 4.83 16.01 -2.87
C LEU A 17 4.34 15.36 -1.59
N MET A 18 4.61 14.07 -1.41
CA MET A 18 4.26 13.36 -0.17
C MET A 18 5.01 13.92 1.04
N GLN A 19 6.25 14.39 0.86
CA GLN A 19 7.06 15.03 1.91
C GLN A 19 6.55 16.44 2.29
N ALA A 20 5.79 17.10 1.41
CA ALA A 20 5.19 18.41 1.67
C ALA A 20 3.80 18.31 2.34
N CYS A 21 3.22 17.11 2.40
CA CYS A 21 1.97 16.87 3.10
C CYS A 21 2.15 17.00 4.62
N ALA A 22 1.02 17.07 5.34
CA ALA A 22 1.04 17.08 6.80
C ALA A 22 1.72 15.81 7.35
N PRO A 23 2.54 15.94 8.41
CA PRO A 23 3.12 14.77 9.07
C PRO A 23 2.03 13.89 9.69
N GLY A 24 2.37 12.63 9.91
CA GLY A 24 1.44 11.66 10.47
C GLY A 24 2.16 10.39 10.91
N ALA A 25 1.40 9.39 11.29
CA ALA A 25 1.94 8.11 11.74
C ALA A 25 1.32 6.95 10.96
N MET A 26 2.03 5.82 10.98
CA MET A 26 1.53 4.55 10.46
C MET A 26 1.75 3.45 11.50
N LEU A 27 0.79 2.53 11.60
CA LEU A 27 0.78 1.45 12.57
C LEU A 27 0.44 0.14 11.87
N ALA A 28 1.35 -0.83 11.94
CA ALA A 28 1.03 -2.20 11.58
C ALA A 28 0.19 -2.83 12.70
N VAL A 29 -0.90 -3.50 12.33
CA VAL A 29 -1.86 -4.13 13.24
C VAL A 29 -2.09 -5.57 12.82
N GLN A 30 -1.97 -6.48 13.78
CA GLN A 30 -2.32 -7.89 13.58
C GLN A 30 -3.85 -8.05 13.67
N ALA A 31 -4.54 -7.75 12.58
CA ALA A 31 -6.00 -7.82 12.44
C ALA A 31 -6.42 -7.98 10.99
N SER A 32 -7.67 -8.38 10.77
CA SER A 32 -8.27 -8.41 9.44
C SER A 32 -8.68 -7.02 8.96
N GLU A 33 -8.73 -6.82 7.63
CA GLU A 33 -9.28 -5.61 7.00
C GLU A 33 -10.67 -5.29 7.55
N ARG A 34 -11.55 -6.30 7.64
CA ARG A 34 -12.92 -6.16 8.16
C ARG A 34 -12.96 -5.62 9.58
N ASP A 35 -12.13 -6.17 10.48
CA ASP A 35 -12.12 -5.74 11.88
C ASP A 35 -11.54 -4.32 12.04
N ILE A 36 -10.59 -3.93 11.21
CA ILE A 36 -10.04 -2.57 11.23
C ILE A 36 -11.01 -1.57 10.60
N MET A 37 -11.66 -1.90 9.48
CA MET A 37 -12.67 -1.01 8.89
C MET A 37 -13.79 -0.66 9.87
N ALA A 38 -14.27 -1.64 10.65
CA ALA A 38 -15.27 -1.39 11.69
C ALA A 38 -14.77 -0.43 12.78
N LEU A 39 -13.48 -0.53 13.14
CA LEU A 39 -12.86 0.32 14.16
C LEU A 39 -12.60 1.74 13.65
N LEU A 40 -12.23 1.90 12.37
CA LEU A 40 -11.94 3.20 11.77
C LEU A 40 -13.16 4.14 11.67
N ALA A 41 -14.37 3.65 11.89
CA ALA A 41 -15.56 4.49 12.01
C ALA A 41 -15.43 5.60 13.09
N ASP A 42 -14.61 5.36 14.11
CA ASP A 42 -14.32 6.31 15.19
C ASP A 42 -13.09 7.22 14.92
N TYR A 43 -12.45 7.08 13.75
CA TYR A 43 -11.18 7.73 13.38
C TYR A 43 -11.25 8.31 11.96
N PRO A 44 -11.92 9.47 11.77
CA PRO A 44 -12.32 9.97 10.46
C PRO A 44 -11.16 10.32 9.52
N ASP A 45 -9.97 10.61 10.06
CA ASP A 45 -8.78 10.98 9.27
C ASP A 45 -7.78 9.82 9.13
N THR A 46 -8.15 8.63 9.59
CA THR A 46 -7.33 7.43 9.53
C THR A 46 -7.87 6.49 8.46
N ALA A 47 -6.97 5.91 7.67
CA ALA A 47 -7.31 4.93 6.65
C ALA A 47 -6.46 3.67 6.78
N ILE A 48 -6.92 2.58 6.18
CA ILE A 48 -6.06 1.44 5.88
C ILE A 48 -5.12 1.87 4.74
N ALA A 49 -3.83 1.78 4.99
CA ALA A 49 -2.76 2.10 4.04
C ALA A 49 -2.26 0.87 3.28
N ALA A 50 -2.30 -0.31 3.93
CA ALA A 50 -1.92 -1.56 3.29
C ALA A 50 -2.66 -2.76 3.90
N ILE A 51 -2.96 -3.74 3.06
CA ILE A 51 -3.49 -5.05 3.41
C ILE A 51 -2.45 -6.07 2.96
N ASN A 52 -1.60 -6.50 3.89
CA ASN A 52 -0.47 -7.37 3.61
C ASN A 52 -0.85 -8.86 3.70
N GLY A 53 -1.96 -9.17 4.37
CA GLY A 53 -2.51 -10.52 4.47
C GLY A 53 -3.81 -10.55 5.27
N PRO A 54 -4.39 -11.74 5.49
CA PRO A 54 -5.69 -11.92 6.17
C PRO A 54 -5.75 -11.35 7.59
N THR A 55 -4.60 -11.28 8.27
CA THR A 55 -4.46 -10.81 9.65
C THR A 55 -3.35 -9.76 9.79
N SER A 56 -2.94 -9.13 8.68
CA SER A 56 -1.82 -8.18 8.66
C SER A 56 -2.20 -6.95 7.83
N VAL A 57 -2.46 -5.85 8.52
CA VAL A 57 -2.85 -4.58 7.92
C VAL A 57 -2.02 -3.43 8.48
N VAL A 58 -1.92 -2.35 7.72
CA VAL A 58 -1.29 -1.11 8.15
C VAL A 58 -2.33 -0.01 8.07
N VAL A 59 -2.47 0.77 9.14
CA VAL A 59 -3.26 2.00 9.15
C VAL A 59 -2.36 3.22 9.11
N ALA A 60 -2.89 4.34 8.63
CA ALA A 60 -2.20 5.61 8.52
C ALA A 60 -3.15 6.77 8.81
N GLY A 61 -2.70 7.74 9.60
CA GLY A 61 -3.49 8.91 9.96
C GLY A 61 -2.73 9.88 10.88
N PRO A 62 -3.44 10.87 11.47
CA PRO A 62 -2.88 11.76 12.48
C PRO A 62 -2.29 10.99 13.67
N VAL A 63 -1.24 11.54 14.27
CA VAL A 63 -0.50 10.88 15.37
C VAL A 63 -1.42 10.52 16.53
N ASP A 64 -2.28 11.44 16.96
CA ASP A 64 -3.21 11.25 18.07
C ASP A 64 -4.25 10.15 17.80
N GLN A 65 -4.75 10.05 16.56
CA GLN A 65 -5.69 9.00 16.16
C GLN A 65 -5.00 7.63 16.13
N ILE A 66 -3.77 7.56 15.60
CA ILE A 66 -2.97 6.34 15.57
C ILE A 66 -2.61 5.86 16.99
N GLU A 67 -2.29 6.78 17.91
CA GLU A 67 -2.01 6.44 19.31
C GLU A 67 -3.25 5.90 20.02
N ARG A 68 -4.41 6.55 19.88
CA ARG A 68 -5.68 6.07 20.42
C ARG A 68 -6.06 4.70 19.85
N LEU A 69 -5.83 4.47 18.56
CA LEU A 69 -6.07 3.18 17.92
C LEU A 69 -5.14 2.10 18.50
N ARG A 70 -3.85 2.42 18.67
CA ARG A 70 -2.86 1.53 19.30
C ARG A 70 -3.29 1.12 20.70
N ASP A 71 -3.75 2.07 21.52
CA ASP A 71 -4.21 1.80 22.88
C ASP A 71 -5.47 0.92 22.88
N HIS A 72 -6.42 1.20 21.97
CA HIS A 72 -7.61 0.37 21.78
C HIS A 72 -7.26 -1.08 21.39
N CYS A 73 -6.28 -1.26 20.50
CA CYS A 73 -5.76 -2.57 20.13
C CYS A 73 -5.09 -3.27 21.31
N GLY A 74 -4.31 -2.54 22.11
CA GLY A 74 -3.65 -3.05 23.32
C GLY A 74 -4.64 -3.58 24.36
N GLN A 75 -5.74 -2.88 24.59
CA GLN A 75 -6.83 -3.33 25.48
C GLN A 75 -7.47 -4.65 25.03
N ARG A 76 -7.31 -5.03 23.76
CA ARG A 76 -7.83 -6.27 23.16
C ARG A 76 -6.74 -7.30 22.87
N ALA A 77 -5.55 -7.12 23.45
CA ALA A 77 -4.38 -7.98 23.24
C ALA A 77 -4.01 -8.17 21.76
N ARG A 78 -4.33 -7.20 20.88
CA ARG A 78 -3.93 -7.22 19.47
C ARG A 78 -2.52 -6.65 19.34
N LYS A 79 -1.64 -7.40 18.68
CA LYS A 79 -0.27 -6.95 18.40
C LYS A 79 -0.29 -5.75 17.46
N THR A 80 0.49 -4.73 17.81
CA THR A 80 0.71 -3.55 16.97
C THR A 80 2.18 -3.18 16.94
N THR A 81 2.64 -2.61 15.83
CA THR A 81 4.02 -2.15 15.65
C THR A 81 4.00 -0.78 14.98
N PRO A 82 4.47 0.30 15.63
CA PRO A 82 4.65 1.59 14.99
C PRO A 82 5.66 1.48 13.85
N LEU A 83 5.39 2.14 12.72
CA LEU A 83 6.32 2.19 11.60
C LEU A 83 7.21 3.44 11.69
N THR A 84 8.49 3.29 11.39
CA THR A 84 9.47 4.39 11.36
C THR A 84 9.31 5.20 10.08
N VAL A 85 8.26 6.03 10.04
CA VAL A 85 7.93 6.95 8.94
C VAL A 85 7.50 8.30 9.51
N SER A 86 7.57 9.35 8.69
CA SER A 86 7.23 10.73 9.08
C SER A 86 5.82 11.17 8.64
N HIS A 87 5.17 10.39 7.78
CA HIS A 87 3.90 10.76 7.15
C HIS A 87 2.93 9.58 7.13
N ALA A 88 1.64 9.90 7.04
CA ALA A 88 0.56 8.94 6.89
C ALA A 88 0.32 8.63 5.40
N PHE A 89 1.18 7.80 4.80
CA PHE A 89 1.04 7.42 3.39
C PHE A 89 -0.24 6.61 3.13
N HIS A 90 -0.78 6.69 1.90
CA HIS A 90 -2.03 6.01 1.50
C HIS A 90 -3.24 6.36 2.39
N SER A 91 -3.33 7.62 2.81
CA SER A 91 -4.36 8.14 3.71
C SER A 91 -4.89 9.50 3.25
N PRO A 92 -5.96 10.06 3.87
CA PRO A 92 -6.45 11.41 3.56
C PRO A 92 -5.37 12.50 3.64
N ALA A 93 -4.31 12.30 4.43
CA ALA A 93 -3.18 13.22 4.49
C ALA A 93 -2.50 13.44 3.12
N MET A 94 -2.71 12.54 2.15
CA MET A 94 -2.15 12.65 0.80
C MET A 94 -3.01 13.49 -0.16
N ASP A 95 -4.23 13.85 0.21
CA ASP A 95 -5.17 14.57 -0.66
C ASP A 95 -4.58 15.89 -1.23
N PRO A 96 -3.81 16.69 -0.47
CA PRO A 96 -3.19 17.91 -1.02
C PRO A 96 -2.19 17.67 -2.16
N ALA A 97 -1.56 16.49 -2.22
CA ALA A 97 -0.59 16.15 -3.26
C ALA A 97 -1.23 15.71 -4.58
N LEU A 98 -2.50 15.29 -4.56
CA LEU A 98 -3.13 14.60 -5.71
C LEU A 98 -3.23 15.48 -6.96
N PRO A 99 -3.66 16.76 -6.91
CA PRO A 99 -3.83 17.56 -8.12
C PRO A 99 -2.51 17.81 -8.86
N GLU A 100 -1.44 18.15 -8.13
CA GLU A 100 -0.12 18.36 -8.75
C GLU A 100 0.47 17.04 -9.25
N PHE A 101 0.31 15.96 -8.48
CA PHE A 101 0.80 14.65 -8.89
C PHE A 101 0.12 14.15 -10.17
N GLU A 102 -1.19 14.32 -10.28
CA GLU A 102 -1.96 13.95 -11.47
C GLU A 102 -1.54 14.78 -12.69
N ALA A 103 -1.34 16.09 -12.52
CA ALA A 103 -0.87 16.95 -13.60
C ALA A 103 0.52 16.54 -14.12
N ILE A 104 1.45 16.19 -13.21
CA ILE A 104 2.76 15.68 -13.58
C ILE A 104 2.63 14.34 -14.31
N ALA A 105 1.84 13.41 -13.76
CA ALA A 105 1.63 12.09 -14.36
C ALA A 105 1.00 12.20 -15.76
N ALA A 106 0.06 13.12 -15.97
CA ALA A 106 -0.59 13.37 -17.26
C ALA A 106 0.37 13.92 -18.33
N GLY A 107 1.48 14.54 -17.92
CA GLY A 107 2.54 15.01 -18.81
C GLY A 107 3.54 13.93 -19.24
N LEU A 108 3.47 12.73 -18.67
CA LEU A 108 4.40 11.64 -18.97
C LEU A 108 3.96 10.81 -20.17
N THR A 109 4.94 10.19 -20.84
CA THR A 109 4.66 9.23 -21.92
C THR A 109 4.57 7.81 -21.37
N PHE A 110 3.36 7.27 -21.31
CA PHE A 110 3.12 5.88 -20.95
C PHE A 110 3.14 4.95 -22.17
N HIS A 111 3.85 3.85 -22.04
CA HIS A 111 3.94 2.76 -23.02
C HIS A 111 3.20 1.52 -22.50
N ARG A 112 2.73 0.66 -23.42
CA ARG A 112 2.15 -0.63 -23.03
C ARG A 112 3.16 -1.47 -22.22
N PRO A 113 2.75 -2.12 -21.12
CA PRO A 113 3.64 -3.04 -20.39
C PRO A 113 4.01 -4.25 -21.24
N ALA A 114 5.29 -4.63 -21.19
CA ALA A 114 5.81 -5.83 -21.85
C ALA A 114 5.64 -7.10 -21.00
N LEU A 115 5.50 -6.94 -19.68
CA LEU A 115 5.26 -8.02 -18.72
C LEU A 115 3.94 -7.79 -17.99
N PRO A 116 3.23 -8.85 -17.59
CA PRO A 116 2.09 -8.74 -16.69
C PRO A 116 2.51 -8.06 -15.38
N ILE A 117 1.65 -7.17 -14.88
CA ILE A 117 1.86 -6.47 -13.61
C ILE A 117 0.60 -6.66 -12.77
N VAL A 118 0.78 -7.13 -11.53
CA VAL A 118 -0.29 -7.13 -10.54
C VAL A 118 -0.39 -5.73 -9.94
N SER A 119 -1.58 -5.14 -9.97
CA SER A 119 -1.82 -3.80 -9.47
C SER A 119 -1.97 -3.82 -7.95
N ASN A 120 -1.15 -3.04 -7.26
CA ASN A 120 -1.29 -2.82 -5.81
C ASN A 120 -2.60 -2.13 -5.41
N LEU A 121 -3.31 -1.50 -6.36
CA LEU A 121 -4.61 -0.87 -6.08
C LEU A 121 -5.75 -1.91 -6.04
N THR A 122 -5.65 -2.97 -6.83
CA THR A 122 -6.75 -3.92 -7.04
C THR A 122 -6.42 -5.34 -6.57
N GLY A 123 -5.16 -5.67 -6.33
CA GLY A 123 -4.71 -7.03 -6.03
C GLY A 123 -4.78 -7.98 -7.24
N GLN A 124 -5.07 -7.48 -8.44
CA GLN A 124 -5.32 -8.27 -9.65
C GLN A 124 -4.40 -7.85 -10.79
N LEU A 125 -4.30 -8.67 -11.84
CA LEU A 125 -3.60 -8.30 -13.07
C LEU A 125 -4.15 -6.98 -13.63
N ALA A 126 -3.24 -6.02 -13.83
CA ALA A 126 -3.57 -4.72 -14.37
C ALA A 126 -3.72 -4.78 -15.89
N THR A 127 -4.65 -4.00 -16.43
CA THR A 127 -4.74 -3.78 -17.88
C THR A 127 -3.71 -2.74 -18.32
N ALA A 128 -3.42 -2.71 -19.62
CA ALA A 128 -2.55 -1.66 -20.17
C ALA A 128 -3.15 -0.28 -19.91
N GLU A 129 -4.46 -0.14 -20.14
CA GLU A 129 -5.21 1.10 -19.97
C GLU A 129 -5.13 1.65 -18.54
N HIS A 130 -5.20 0.76 -17.52
CA HIS A 130 -4.99 1.16 -16.13
C HIS A 130 -3.58 1.72 -15.93
N LEU A 131 -2.54 0.99 -16.33
CA LEU A 131 -1.15 1.38 -16.05
C LEU A 131 -0.68 2.59 -16.88
N THR A 132 -1.35 2.89 -17.98
CA THR A 132 -1.08 4.06 -18.82
C THR A 132 -1.97 5.27 -18.51
N SER A 133 -2.65 5.28 -17.37
CA SER A 133 -3.51 6.38 -16.93
C SER A 133 -2.86 7.16 -15.79
N ALA A 134 -2.82 8.50 -15.88
CA ALA A 134 -2.42 9.37 -14.79
C ALA A 134 -3.30 9.19 -13.53
N GLN A 135 -4.60 8.94 -13.75
CA GLN A 135 -5.55 8.71 -12.67
C GLN A 135 -5.21 7.46 -11.85
N TYR A 136 -4.72 6.40 -12.50
CA TYR A 136 -4.29 5.19 -11.81
C TYR A 136 -3.17 5.46 -10.80
N TRP A 137 -2.14 6.21 -11.21
CA TRP A 137 -1.02 6.55 -10.34
C TRP A 137 -1.45 7.44 -9.18
N THR A 138 -2.37 8.38 -9.44
CA THR A 138 -2.95 9.27 -8.43
C THR A 138 -3.76 8.49 -7.41
N GLN A 139 -4.59 7.54 -7.86
CA GLN A 139 -5.30 6.62 -6.98
C GLN A 139 -4.33 5.75 -6.17
N GLN A 140 -3.27 5.22 -6.80
CA GLN A 140 -2.28 4.39 -6.13
C GLN A 140 -1.50 5.13 -5.03
N LEU A 141 -1.31 6.45 -5.16
CA LEU A 141 -0.70 7.28 -4.11
C LEU A 141 -1.59 7.36 -2.86
N ARG A 142 -2.92 7.40 -3.06
CA ARG A 142 -3.91 7.68 -2.01
C ARG A 142 -4.56 6.45 -1.39
N GLN A 143 -4.78 5.39 -2.16
CA GLN A 143 -5.58 4.22 -1.80
C GLN A 143 -4.71 3.11 -1.18
N PRO A 144 -5.31 2.17 -0.42
CA PRO A 144 -4.59 1.07 0.21
C PRO A 144 -3.83 0.19 -0.79
N VAL A 145 -2.67 -0.30 -0.35
CA VAL A 145 -1.90 -1.33 -1.06
C VAL A 145 -2.48 -2.72 -0.75
N ARG A 146 -3.04 -3.39 -1.76
CA ARG A 146 -3.61 -4.76 -1.69
C ARG A 146 -2.55 -5.83 -1.95
N PHE A 147 -1.48 -5.84 -1.14
CA PHE A 147 -0.35 -6.76 -1.32
C PHE A 147 -0.74 -8.22 -1.06
N GLY A 148 -1.46 -8.50 0.02
CA GLY A 148 -1.87 -9.87 0.37
C GLY A 148 -2.72 -10.52 -0.73
N GLU A 149 -3.62 -9.75 -1.34
CA GLU A 149 -4.43 -10.22 -2.48
C GLU A 149 -3.58 -10.44 -3.73
N SER A 150 -2.59 -9.58 -3.97
CA SER A 150 -1.65 -9.75 -5.08
C SER A 150 -0.91 -11.08 -4.99
N VAL A 151 -0.38 -11.42 -3.81
CA VAL A 151 0.32 -12.68 -3.57
C VAL A 151 -0.64 -13.86 -3.66
N ALA A 152 -1.82 -13.78 -3.03
CA ALA A 152 -2.82 -14.84 -3.07
C ALA A 152 -3.32 -15.14 -4.49
N GLY A 153 -3.49 -14.10 -5.32
CA GLY A 153 -3.84 -14.24 -6.72
C GLY A 153 -2.78 -14.98 -7.53
N LEU A 154 -1.51 -14.62 -7.36
CA LEU A 154 -0.38 -15.30 -8.01
C LEU A 154 -0.27 -16.77 -7.58
N LEU A 155 -0.41 -17.06 -6.30
CA LEU A 155 -0.43 -18.44 -5.77
C LEU A 155 -1.56 -19.26 -6.39
N THR A 156 -2.75 -18.68 -6.51
CA THR A 156 -3.92 -19.34 -7.14
C THR A 156 -3.68 -19.63 -8.63
N GLN A 157 -2.84 -18.83 -9.28
CA GLN A 157 -2.42 -19.04 -10.67
C GLN A 157 -1.26 -20.04 -10.82
N GLY A 158 -0.75 -20.60 -9.72
CA GLY A 158 0.32 -21.61 -9.71
C GLY A 158 1.73 -21.05 -9.59
N GLU A 159 1.87 -19.76 -9.29
CA GLU A 159 3.18 -19.14 -9.08
C GLU A 159 3.70 -19.42 -7.67
N HIS A 160 4.84 -20.09 -7.55
CA HIS A 160 5.43 -20.48 -6.26
C HIS A 160 6.85 -19.96 -6.03
N THR A 161 7.46 -19.33 -7.03
CA THR A 161 8.81 -18.78 -6.95
C THR A 161 8.75 -17.27 -7.00
N PHE A 162 9.23 -16.62 -5.93
CA PHE A 162 9.24 -15.17 -5.81
C PHE A 162 10.69 -14.69 -5.59
N VAL A 163 11.06 -13.61 -6.28
CA VAL A 163 12.34 -12.94 -6.10
C VAL A 163 12.08 -11.50 -5.70
N GLU A 164 12.53 -11.12 -4.49
CA GLU A 164 12.44 -9.74 -4.02
C GLU A 164 13.64 -8.93 -4.52
N LEU A 165 13.38 -7.82 -5.20
CA LEU A 165 14.39 -6.88 -5.67
C LEU A 165 14.44 -5.67 -4.74
N SER A 166 15.16 -5.80 -3.63
CA SER A 166 15.27 -4.76 -2.60
C SER A 166 16.65 -4.78 -1.92
N PRO A 167 17.11 -3.66 -1.33
CA PRO A 167 18.35 -3.63 -0.54
C PRO A 167 18.23 -4.43 0.77
N GLN A 168 17.01 -4.63 1.27
CA GLN A 168 16.71 -5.42 2.45
C GLN A 168 15.38 -6.15 2.25
N PRO A 169 15.31 -7.48 2.50
CA PRO A 169 14.10 -8.25 2.28
C PRO A 169 13.02 -7.89 3.31
N VAL A 170 11.96 -7.22 2.86
CA VAL A 170 10.81 -6.83 3.69
C VAL A 170 9.51 -7.50 3.25
N LEU A 171 9.45 -7.97 1.99
CA LEU A 171 8.28 -8.66 1.44
C LEU A 171 8.37 -10.17 1.60
N ALA A 172 9.59 -10.72 1.55
CA ALA A 172 9.84 -12.16 1.65
C ALA A 172 9.15 -12.83 2.85
N PRO A 173 9.18 -12.27 4.08
CA PRO A 173 8.48 -12.90 5.21
C PRO A 173 6.97 -13.04 5.00
N ALA A 174 6.32 -12.01 4.45
CA ALA A 174 4.89 -12.03 4.17
C ALA A 174 4.53 -13.01 3.04
N ILE A 175 5.38 -13.12 2.02
CA ILE A 175 5.22 -14.10 0.93
C ILE A 175 5.40 -15.53 1.46
N SER A 176 6.39 -15.77 2.32
CA SER A 176 6.62 -17.08 2.95
C SER A 176 5.44 -17.50 3.82
N GLU A 177 4.86 -16.58 4.59
CA GLU A 177 3.63 -16.84 5.35
C GLU A 177 2.46 -17.22 4.44
N ALA A 178 2.26 -16.48 3.34
CA ALA A 178 1.21 -16.78 2.36
C ALA A 178 1.39 -18.17 1.70
N LEU A 179 2.63 -18.54 1.36
CA LEU A 179 2.98 -19.86 0.85
C LEU A 179 2.67 -20.99 1.85
N GLY A 180 3.06 -20.81 3.12
CA GLY A 180 2.79 -21.78 4.20
C GLY A 180 1.29 -22.03 4.41
N ASN A 181 0.52 -20.94 4.42
CA ASN A 181 -0.94 -21.00 4.53
C ASN A 181 -1.59 -21.72 3.32
N ALA A 182 -1.09 -21.48 2.11
CA ALA A 182 -1.58 -22.15 0.90
C ALA A 182 -1.23 -23.64 0.86
N ALA A 183 -0.10 -24.04 1.45
CA ALA A 183 0.33 -25.43 1.54
C ALA A 183 -0.37 -26.23 2.67
N GLY A 184 -1.19 -25.59 3.51
CA GLY A 184 -1.86 -26.23 4.65
C GLY A 184 -0.92 -26.58 5.81
N CYS A 185 0.27 -25.96 5.87
CA CYS A 185 1.20 -26.13 6.99
C CYS A 185 1.07 -24.93 7.94
N SER A 186 0.20 -25.06 8.95
CA SER A 186 0.15 -24.18 10.13
C SER A 186 0.85 -24.82 11.31
#